data_AF-A0A1C6IFP8-F1
#
_entry.id   AF-A0A1C6IFP8-F1
#
_cell.length_a   1.000
_cell.length_b   1.000
_cell.length_c   1.000
_cell.angle_alpha   90.00
_cell.angle_beta   90.00
_cell.angle_gamma   90.00
#
_symmetry.space_group_name_H-M   'P 1'
#
loop_
_entity.id
_entity.type
_entity.pdbx_description
1 polymer ?
#
loop_
_entity_poly.entity_id
_entity_poly.type
_entity_poly.pdbx_seq_one_letter_code
_entity_poly.pdbx_strand_id
1 'polypeptide(L)'
;MRPISEIKANYRLRIVSSGEDGFAAYINHPCYKPTAIAVIASWGGGWEHVSVSLARRCPTWEEMCMVKDIFWGEEECVVQFHPPRSEYVNRHPYCLHLWKKIGEEYETPPKEYVG
;
A
#
# COMPACT_ATOMS: atom_id res chain seq x y z
N MET A 1 -3.68 -6.22 -8.25
CA MET A 1 -2.85 -6.74 -7.15
C MET A 1 -2.28 -8.08 -7.59
N ARG A 2 -1.02 -8.35 -7.27
CA ARG A 2 -0.35 -9.64 -7.53
C ARG A 2 -1.11 -10.80 -6.86
N PRO A 3 -0.94 -12.04 -7.33
CA PRO A 3 -1.53 -13.20 -6.67
C PRO A 3 -1.23 -13.23 -5.17
N ILE A 4 -2.25 -13.45 -4.33
CA ILE A 4 -2.09 -13.39 -2.86
C ILE A 4 -1.04 -14.40 -2.36
N SER A 5 -0.92 -15.55 -3.02
CA SER A 5 0.13 -16.53 -2.72
C SER A 5 1.54 -16.00 -2.97
N GLU A 6 1.74 -15.20 -4.03
CA GLU A 6 3.02 -14.56 -4.35
C GLU A 6 3.34 -13.47 -3.33
N ILE A 7 2.36 -12.62 -3.00
CA ILE A 7 2.51 -11.58 -1.99
C ILE A 7 2.91 -12.20 -0.65
N LYS A 8 2.19 -13.24 -0.20
CA LYS A 8 2.47 -13.91 1.08
C LYS A 8 3.83 -14.61 1.11
N ALA A 9 4.37 -15.00 -0.05
CA ALA A 9 5.69 -15.60 -0.17
C ALA A 9 6.83 -14.56 -0.26
N ASN A 10 6.52 -13.27 -0.39
CA ASN A 10 7.52 -12.22 -0.54
C ASN A 10 8.36 -12.06 0.75
N TYR A 11 9.67 -12.27 0.66
CA TYR A 11 10.60 -12.21 1.79
C TYR A 11 10.63 -10.83 2.48
N ARG A 12 10.17 -9.78 1.81
CA ARG A 12 10.04 -8.44 2.38
C ARG A 12 8.86 -8.31 3.34
N LEU A 13 7.95 -9.28 3.41
CA LEU A 13 6.81 -9.24 4.31
C LEU A 13 7.02 -10.15 5.52
N ARG A 14 6.78 -9.57 6.70
CA ARG A 14 6.59 -10.31 7.96
C ARG A 14 5.12 -10.22 8.35
N ILE A 15 4.32 -11.19 7.91
CA ILE A 15 2.89 -11.26 8.21
C ILE A 15 2.70 -11.55 9.70
N VAL A 16 1.84 -10.75 10.34
CA VAL A 16 1.53 -10.87 11.78
C VAL A 16 0.10 -11.34 12.05
N SER A 17 -0.83 -11.06 11.14
CA SER A 17 -2.22 -11.51 11.21
C SER A 17 -2.78 -11.60 9.80
N SER A 18 -3.65 -12.56 9.54
CA SER A 18 -4.36 -12.71 8.26
C SER A 18 -5.86 -12.88 8.53
N GLY A 19 -6.66 -12.26 7.68
CA GLY A 19 -8.10 -12.48 7.56
C GLY A 19 -8.44 -13.07 6.19
N GLU A 20 -9.74 -13.14 5.91
CA GLU A 20 -10.27 -13.64 4.63
C GLU A 20 -9.93 -12.70 3.47
N ASP A 21 -10.01 -11.40 3.70
CA ASP A 21 -9.90 -10.34 2.70
C ASP A 21 -8.73 -9.38 2.94
N GLY A 22 -7.74 -9.79 3.75
CA GLY A 22 -6.61 -8.95 4.07
C GLY A 22 -5.61 -9.55 5.06
N PHE A 23 -4.56 -8.80 5.34
CA PHE A 23 -3.58 -9.13 6.37
C PHE A 23 -2.86 -7.90 6.90
N ALA A 24 -2.29 -8.03 8.10
CA ALA A 24 -1.35 -7.08 8.65
C ALA A 24 0.07 -7.66 8.59
N ALA A 25 1.05 -6.84 8.24
CA ALA A 25 2.45 -7.23 8.16
C ALA A 25 3.38 -6.06 8.50
N TYR A 26 4.65 -6.38 8.70
CA TYR A 26 5.73 -5.39 8.68
C TYR A 26 6.62 -5.60 7.45
N ILE A 27 7.23 -4.51 6.95
CA ILE A 27 8.23 -4.60 5.88
C ILE A 27 9.61 -4.90 6.47
N ASN A 28 10.24 -5.97 5.97
CA ASN A 28 11.66 -6.27 6.19
C ASN A 28 12.50 -5.34 5.31
N HIS A 29 12.78 -4.14 5.82
CA HIS A 29 13.64 -3.15 5.17
C HIS A 29 15.11 -3.35 5.60
N PRO A 30 16.09 -3.32 4.67
CA PRO A 30 17.49 -3.61 4.99
C PRO A 30 18.11 -2.62 6.00
N CYS A 31 17.62 -1.38 6.02
CA CYS A 31 18.17 -0.32 6.87
C CYS A 31 17.37 -0.07 8.16
N TYR A 32 16.21 -0.71 8.34
CA TYR A 32 15.33 -0.41 9.47
C TYR A 32 15.10 -1.62 10.37
N LYS A 33 14.61 -1.34 11.58
CA LYS A 33 14.14 -2.38 12.48
C LYS A 33 12.97 -3.14 11.82
N PRO A 34 12.84 -4.47 12.05
CA PRO A 34 11.80 -5.30 11.42
C PRO A 34 10.34 -4.89 11.70
N THR A 35 10.11 -3.94 12.61
CA THR A 35 8.78 -3.42 13.00
C THR A 35 8.61 -1.94 12.68
N ALA A 36 9.52 -1.35 11.90
CA ALA A 36 9.52 0.09 11.64
C ALA A 36 8.40 0.54 10.69
N ILE A 37 8.12 -0.26 9.65
CA ILE A 37 7.11 0.03 8.63
C ILE A 37 6.01 -1.01 8.75
N ALA A 38 4.83 -0.58 9.21
CA ALA A 38 3.64 -1.41 9.29
C ALA A 38 2.80 -1.25 8.03
N VAL A 39 2.28 -2.37 7.53
CA VAL A 39 1.33 -2.40 6.41
C VAL A 39 0.08 -3.18 6.76
N ILE A 40 -1.05 -2.71 6.24
CA ILE A 40 -2.31 -3.46 6.23
C ILE A 40 -2.74 -3.52 4.78
N ALA A 41 -2.87 -4.74 4.26
CA ALA A 41 -3.33 -4.99 2.91
C ALA A 41 -4.76 -5.56 2.95
N SER A 42 -5.61 -5.14 2.02
CA SER A 42 -6.95 -5.66 1.84
C SER A 42 -7.33 -5.72 0.37
N TRP A 43 -8.15 -6.71 0.02
CA TRP A 43 -8.72 -6.92 -1.32
C TRP A 43 -10.25 -7.13 -1.24
N GLY A 44 -10.87 -6.66 -0.16
CA GLY A 44 -12.32 -6.71 0.06
C GLY A 44 -13.05 -5.49 -0.51
N GLY A 45 -14.39 -5.57 -0.57
CA GLY A 45 -15.23 -4.41 -0.84
C GLY A 45 -15.08 -3.77 -2.24
N GLY A 46 -14.51 -4.49 -3.21
CA GLY A 46 -14.29 -3.99 -4.58
C GLY A 46 -13.02 -3.14 -4.75
N TRP A 47 -12.15 -3.10 -3.73
CA TRP A 47 -10.91 -2.34 -3.75
C TRP A 47 -9.73 -3.20 -3.34
N GLU A 48 -8.61 -2.97 -4.02
CA GLU A 48 -7.29 -3.36 -3.55
C GLU A 48 -6.70 -2.18 -2.79
N HIS A 49 -6.17 -2.45 -1.60
CA HIS A 49 -5.75 -1.43 -0.67
C HIS A 49 -4.50 -1.86 0.08
N VAL A 50 -3.56 -0.93 0.23
CA VAL A 50 -2.49 -1.05 1.21
C VAL A 50 -2.35 0.28 1.96
N SER A 51 -2.48 0.23 3.28
CA SER A 51 -2.08 1.33 4.17
C SER A 51 -0.66 1.10 4.67
N VAL A 52 0.16 2.15 4.66
CA VAL A 52 1.57 2.12 5.10
C VAL A 52 1.75 3.16 6.19
N SER A 53 2.30 2.75 7.34
CA SER A 53 2.48 3.64 8.48
C SER A 53 3.80 3.42 9.21
N LEU A 54 4.34 4.51 9.76
CA LEU A 54 5.49 4.50 10.67
C LEU A 54 5.17 5.33 11.91
N ALA A 55 5.83 5.02 13.02
CA ALA A 55 5.47 5.61 14.32
C ALA A 55 5.71 7.14 14.44
N ARG A 56 6.63 7.73 13.66
CA ARG A 56 7.12 9.11 13.92
C ARG A 56 7.15 10.04 12.71
N ARG A 57 6.91 9.53 11.50
CA ARG A 57 6.95 10.29 10.25
C ARG A 57 6.13 9.58 9.19
N CYS A 58 5.71 10.30 8.16
CA CYS A 58 5.12 9.66 6.98
C CYS A 58 6.15 8.72 6.30
N PRO A 59 5.65 7.66 5.63
CA PRO A 59 6.45 6.91 4.68
C PRO A 59 7.09 7.84 3.65
N THR A 60 8.33 7.53 3.24
CA THR A 60 8.98 8.24 2.13
C THR A 60 8.45 7.75 0.79
N TRP A 61 8.76 8.48 -0.27
CA TRP A 61 8.41 8.06 -1.63
C TRP A 61 8.98 6.68 -1.97
N GLU A 62 10.26 6.43 -1.66
CA GLU A 62 10.93 5.16 -1.93
C GLU A 62 10.31 3.99 -1.16
N GLU A 63 9.87 4.24 0.08
CA GLU A 63 9.14 3.25 0.89
C GLU A 63 7.79 2.92 0.26
N MET A 64 7.08 3.92 -0.25
CA MET A 64 5.82 3.73 -0.96
C MET A 64 6.01 2.99 -2.29
N CYS A 65 7.07 3.29 -3.06
CA CYS A 65 7.43 2.55 -4.27
C CYS A 65 7.73 1.07 -3.95
N MET A 66 8.52 0.81 -2.91
CA MET A 66 8.80 -0.56 -2.46
C MET A 66 7.51 -1.32 -2.11
N VAL A 67 6.57 -0.65 -1.43
CA VAL A 67 5.27 -1.25 -1.15
C VAL A 67 4.49 -1.49 -2.44
N LYS A 68 4.43 -0.53 -3.37
CA LYS A 68 3.78 -0.73 -4.68
C LYS A 68 4.30 -2.00 -5.36
N ASP A 69 5.61 -2.17 -5.42
CA ASP A 69 6.25 -3.29 -6.13
C ASP A 69 5.97 -4.66 -5.47
N ILE A 70 5.76 -4.70 -4.15
CA ILE A 70 5.41 -5.92 -3.42
C ILE A 70 3.99 -6.37 -3.76
N PHE A 71 3.04 -5.43 -3.86
CA PHE A 71 1.62 -5.73 -3.90
C PHE A 71 1.02 -5.67 -5.31
N TRP A 72 1.59 -4.88 -6.22
CA TRP A 72 1.07 -4.70 -7.57
C TRP A 72 2.16 -4.94 -8.63
N GLY A 73 1.71 -5.18 -9.86
CA GLY A 73 2.59 -5.21 -11.03
C GLY A 73 3.20 -3.83 -11.33
N GLU A 74 4.29 -3.83 -12.09
CA GLU A 74 5.00 -2.61 -12.50
C GLU A 74 4.07 -1.67 -13.28
N GLU A 75 3.30 -2.22 -14.22
CA GLU A 75 2.33 -1.52 -15.08
C GLU A 75 0.98 -1.22 -14.40
N GLU A 76 0.73 -1.69 -13.18
CA GLU A 76 -0.52 -1.40 -12.50
C GLU A 76 -0.52 0.02 -11.90
N CYS A 77 -1.49 0.83 -12.31
CA CYS A 77 -1.72 2.16 -11.73
C CYS A 77 -2.41 2.03 -10.35
N VAL A 78 -1.85 2.71 -9.36
CA VAL A 78 -2.41 2.85 -8.01
C VAL A 78 -2.44 4.32 -7.63
N VAL A 79 -3.44 4.70 -6.83
CA VAL A 79 -3.70 6.10 -6.51
C VAL A 79 -3.70 6.35 -5.01
N GLN A 80 -3.25 7.55 -4.64
CA GLN A 80 -3.43 8.10 -3.31
C GLN A 80 -4.45 9.22 -3.36
N PHE A 81 -5.59 9.01 -2.70
CA PHE A 81 -6.64 10.01 -2.65
C PHE A 81 -6.38 11.02 -1.53
N HIS A 82 -6.63 12.29 -1.83
CA HIS A 82 -6.88 13.34 -0.85
C HIS A 82 -8.38 13.64 -0.85
N PRO A 83 -9.20 12.90 -0.09
CA PRO A 83 -10.63 13.15 -0.05
C PRO A 83 -10.94 14.53 0.57
N PRO A 84 -12.19 15.00 0.47
CA PRO A 84 -12.62 16.15 1.25
C PRO A 84 -12.28 15.98 2.74
N ARG A 85 -11.78 17.04 3.39
CA ARG A 85 -11.37 16.99 4.80
C ARG A 85 -12.50 16.55 5.75
N SER A 86 -13.75 16.80 5.37
CA SER A 86 -14.95 16.35 6.10
C SER A 86 -15.09 14.82 6.18
N GLU A 87 -14.46 14.09 5.26
CA GLU A 87 -14.51 12.63 5.18
C GLU A 87 -13.30 11.97 5.86
N TYR A 88 -12.41 12.75 6.47
CA TYR A 88 -11.22 12.22 7.12
C TYR A 88 -11.60 11.46 8.39
N VAL A 89 -11.58 10.13 8.29
CA VAL A 89 -11.64 9.23 9.44
C VAL A 89 -10.20 8.97 9.91
N ASN A 90 -9.52 9.99 10.44
CA ASN A 90 -8.09 9.89 10.73
C ASN A 90 -7.82 8.95 11.93
N ARG A 91 -7.20 7.79 11.67
CA ARG A 91 -6.83 6.80 12.69
C ARG A 91 -5.33 6.76 13.01
N HIS A 92 -4.48 7.40 12.19
CA HIS A 92 -3.04 7.42 12.40
C HIS A 92 -2.37 8.58 11.62
N PRO A 93 -1.67 9.52 12.28
CA PRO A 93 -1.21 10.78 11.66
C PRO A 93 -0.14 10.60 10.57
N TYR A 94 0.53 9.45 10.55
CA TYR A 94 1.61 9.13 9.62
C TYR A 94 1.30 7.92 8.75
N CYS A 95 0.05 7.81 8.31
CA CYS A 95 -0.39 6.74 7.42
C CYS A 95 -0.63 7.28 6.01
N LEU A 96 -0.03 6.62 5.03
CA LEU A 96 -0.32 6.83 3.62
C LEU A 96 -1.03 5.60 3.07
N HIS A 97 -1.76 5.78 1.96
CA HIS A 97 -2.57 4.72 1.39
C HIS A 97 -2.34 4.64 -0.12
N LEU A 98 -2.37 3.41 -0.63
CA LEU A 98 -2.43 3.08 -2.05
C LEU A 98 -3.74 2.34 -2.30
N TRP A 99 -4.46 2.75 -3.32
CA TRP A 99 -5.75 2.18 -3.71
C TRP A 99 -5.75 1.82 -5.19
N LYS A 100 -6.43 0.73 -5.52
CA LYS A 100 -6.85 0.38 -6.88
C LYS A 100 -8.28 -0.15 -6.84
N LYS A 101 -9.17 0.40 -7.68
CA LYS A 101 -10.55 -0.09 -7.82
C LYS A 101 -10.53 -1.32 -8.73
N ILE A 102 -11.16 -2.41 -8.30
CA ILE A 102 -11.10 -3.67 -9.04
C ILE A 102 -11.91 -3.53 -10.34
N GLY A 103 -11.28 -3.90 -11.46
CA GLY A 103 -11.91 -3.89 -12.79
C GLY A 103 -11.94 -2.51 -13.47
N GLU A 104 -11.25 -1.52 -12.91
CA GLU A 104 -11.26 -0.14 -13.40
C GLU A 104 -9.83 0.34 -13.65
N GLU A 105 -9.65 1.09 -14.74
CA GLU A 105 -8.39 1.77 -15.06
C GLU A 105 -8.53 3.26 -14.75
N TYR A 106 -7.42 3.89 -14.39
CA TYR A 106 -7.39 5.31 -14.05
C TYR A 106 -7.04 6.14 -15.28
N GLU A 107 -7.71 7.28 -15.44
CA GLU A 107 -7.18 8.33 -16.30
C GLU A 107 -5.87 8.84 -15.69
N THR A 108 -4.79 8.74 -16.45
CA THR A 108 -3.49 9.31 -16.08
C THR A 108 -3.26 10.59 -16.87
N PRO A 109 -2.47 11.54 -16.34
CA PRO A 109 -2.02 12.67 -17.13
C PRO A 109 -1.33 12.23 -18.43
N PRO A 110 -1.29 13.09 -19.46
CA PRO A 110 -0.45 12.89 -20.63
C PRO A 110 0.98 12.53 -20.24
N LYS A 111 1.63 11.63 -21.00
CA LYS A 111 2.93 11.06 -20.64
C LYS A 111 4.02 12.11 -20.49
N GLU A 112 3.90 13.22 -21.22
CA GLU A 112 4.79 14.38 -21.11
C GLU A 112 4.78 15.06 -19.73
N TYR A 113 3.77 14.80 -18.88
CA TYR A 113 3.66 15.34 -17.52
C TYR A 113 4.04 14.29 -16.44
N VAL A 114 4.33 13.06 -16.85
CA VAL A 114 4.65 11.93 -15.96
C VAL A 114 6.13 11.61 -16.13
N GLY A 115 6.97 12.16 -15.26
CA GLY A 115 8.43 11.98 -15.26
C GLY A 115 9.03 12.07 -13.89
#